data_AF-A0A5R9NZB9-F1
#
_entry.id   AF-A0A5R9NZB9-F1
#
_cell.length_a   1.000
_cell.length_b   1.000
_cell.length_c   1.000
_cell.angle_alpha   90.00
_cell.angle_beta   90.00
_cell.angle_gamma   90.00
#
_symmetry.space_group_name_H-M   'P 1'
#
loop_
_entity.id
_entity.type
_entity.pdbx_description
1 polymer ?
#
loop_
_entity_poly.entity_id
_entity_poly.type
_entity_poly.pdbx_seq_one_letter_code
_entity_poly.pdbx_strand_id
1 'polypeptide(L)'
;MKYYNLPLDCFGWANQDIGIFGGWRHPTLHPPGKLVCNFGIFDTKSKLETGIDLQVGKVRMLIKLPTEDGGECEIESLIELEINKELRKNGYGRRAVAAIHAAAKQDVKIVDIKKSKVPFWKKVGVEDIQTERSHIHGWLRKEPELTPAPAI
;
A
#
# COMPACT_ATOMS: atom_id res chain seq x y z
N MET A 1 11.17 -1.34 1.45
CA MET A 1 10.50 -1.69 2.73
C MET A 1 10.87 -3.13 3.07
N LYS A 2 10.95 -3.52 4.35
CA LYS A 2 11.17 -4.93 4.70
C LYS A 2 9.83 -5.66 4.80
N TYR A 3 9.73 -6.85 4.19
CA TYR A 3 8.59 -7.74 4.30
C TYR A 3 8.67 -8.60 5.58
N TYR A 4 7.50 -8.92 6.14
CA TYR A 4 7.37 -9.74 7.34
C TYR A 4 6.24 -10.76 7.15
N ASN A 5 6.58 -12.04 7.29
CA ASN A 5 5.61 -13.09 7.56
C ASN A 5 5.36 -13.14 9.07
N LEU A 6 4.10 -13.04 9.46
CA LEU A 6 3.64 -13.03 10.85
C LEU A 6 2.84 -14.31 11.15
N PRO A 7 2.68 -14.67 12.44
CA PRO A 7 1.80 -15.77 12.83
C PRO A 7 0.38 -15.59 12.32
N LEU A 8 -0.39 -16.69 12.26
CA LEU A 8 -1.82 -16.70 11.85
C LEU A 8 -2.03 -16.19 10.42
N ASP A 9 -1.13 -16.54 9.50
CA ASP A 9 -1.17 -16.17 8.08
C ASP A 9 -1.27 -14.65 7.84
N CYS A 10 -0.83 -13.87 8.82
CA CYS A 10 -0.71 -12.43 8.70
C CYS A 10 0.63 -12.07 8.08
N PHE A 11 0.70 -10.88 7.48
CA PHE A 11 1.93 -10.37 6.90
C PHE A 11 1.89 -8.85 6.83
N GLY A 12 3.02 -8.27 6.48
CA GLY A 12 3.10 -6.84 6.30
C GLY A 12 4.45 -6.35 5.83
N TRP A 13 4.56 -5.02 5.77
CA TRP A 13 5.77 -4.32 5.39
C TRP A 13 6.04 -3.21 6.39
N ALA A 14 7.29 -3.02 6.77
CA ALA A 14 7.67 -1.88 7.60
C ALA A 14 9.03 -1.28 7.20
N ASN A 15 9.17 0.01 7.51
CA ASN A 15 10.44 0.71 7.62
C ASN A 15 10.48 1.47 8.96
N GLN A 16 11.40 2.43 9.10
CA GLN A 16 11.53 3.22 10.32
C GLN A 16 10.37 4.19 10.58
N ASP A 17 9.58 4.53 9.56
CA ASP A 17 8.51 5.52 9.64
C ASP A 17 7.12 4.89 9.78
N ILE A 18 6.80 3.92 8.93
CA ILE A 18 5.47 3.34 8.78
C ILE A 18 5.55 1.82 8.71
N GLY A 19 4.65 1.19 9.45
CA GLY A 19 4.33 -0.23 9.35
C GLY A 19 2.94 -0.41 8.74
N ILE A 20 2.80 -1.39 7.86
CA ILE A 20 1.53 -1.81 7.26
C ILE A 20 1.40 -3.30 7.55
N PHE A 21 0.54 -3.65 8.51
CA PHE A 21 0.43 -5.01 9.01
C PHE A 21 -1.02 -5.48 9.01
N GLY A 22 -1.23 -6.76 8.71
CA GLY A 22 -2.55 -7.37 8.60
C GLY A 22 -2.49 -8.56 7.67
N GLY A 23 -3.22 -8.47 6.56
CA GLY A 23 -3.41 -9.62 5.66
C GLY A 23 -4.77 -10.28 5.84
N TRP A 24 -5.62 -9.75 6.72
CA TRP A 24 -6.96 -10.24 6.96
C TRP A 24 -7.79 -10.18 5.68
N ARG A 25 -8.26 -11.34 5.23
CA ARG A 25 -9.12 -11.48 4.06
C ARG A 25 -10.39 -10.63 4.25
N HIS A 26 -10.64 -9.73 3.31
CA HIS A 26 -11.88 -8.97 3.27
C HIS A 26 -13.03 -9.90 2.83
N PRO A 27 -14.24 -9.81 3.42
CA PRO A 27 -15.39 -10.62 3.02
C PRO A 27 -15.95 -10.13 1.67
N THR A 28 -15.28 -10.47 0.58
CA THR A 28 -15.67 -10.14 -0.79
C THR A 28 -15.27 -11.26 -1.75
N LEU A 29 -15.60 -11.11 -3.03
CA LEU A 29 -15.14 -12.03 -4.06
C LEU A 29 -13.66 -11.74 -4.36
N HIS A 30 -12.86 -12.80 -4.43
CA HIS A 30 -11.43 -12.69 -4.71
C HIS A 30 -11.14 -13.17 -6.14
N PRO A 31 -10.35 -12.41 -6.92
CA PRO A 31 -9.86 -12.90 -8.20
C PRO A 31 -8.95 -14.13 -8.00
N PRO A 32 -8.89 -15.06 -8.96
CA PRO A 32 -7.97 -16.18 -8.91
C PRO A 32 -6.51 -15.74 -8.70
N GLY A 33 -5.79 -16.41 -7.78
CA GLY A 33 -4.40 -16.12 -7.44
C GLY A 33 -4.18 -14.84 -6.62
N LYS A 34 -5.25 -14.17 -6.18
CA LYS A 34 -5.19 -12.88 -5.48
C LYS A 34 -6.13 -12.86 -4.28
N LEU A 35 -5.82 -12.00 -3.31
CA LEU A 35 -6.68 -11.73 -2.16
C LEU A 35 -6.91 -10.24 -1.99
N VAL A 36 -8.10 -9.90 -1.54
CA VAL A 36 -8.42 -8.54 -1.10
C VAL A 36 -8.23 -8.56 0.40
N CYS A 37 -7.26 -7.80 0.89
CA CYS A 37 -6.83 -7.86 2.29
C CYS A 37 -6.95 -6.49 2.95
N ASN A 38 -7.29 -6.51 4.25
CA ASN A 38 -7.28 -5.34 5.12
C ASN A 38 -6.00 -5.31 5.94
N PHE A 39 -5.44 -4.12 6.09
CA PHE A 39 -4.25 -3.85 6.90
C PHE A 39 -4.46 -2.62 7.77
N GLY A 40 -3.83 -2.62 8.94
CA GLY A 40 -3.63 -1.43 9.75
C GLY A 40 -2.35 -0.71 9.32
N ILE A 41 -2.37 0.62 9.42
CA ILE A 41 -1.19 1.48 9.23
C ILE A 41 -0.76 1.96 10.61
N PHE A 42 0.52 1.78 10.95
CA PHE A 42 1.09 2.11 12.25
C PHE A 42 2.26 3.08 12.10
N ASP A 43 2.37 4.05 13.01
CA ASP A 43 3.56 4.92 13.10
C ASP A 43 4.69 4.14 13.80
N THR A 44 5.66 3.67 13.01
CA THR A 44 6.77 2.89 13.54
C THR A 44 7.76 3.77 14.28
N LYS A 45 7.91 5.03 13.86
CA LYS A 45 8.79 5.99 14.53
C LYS A 45 8.28 6.28 15.94
N SER A 46 6.98 6.56 16.08
CA SER A 46 6.35 6.77 17.39
C SER A 46 6.48 5.54 18.29
N LYS A 47 6.35 4.33 17.74
CA LYS A 47 6.60 3.09 18.49
C LYS A 47 8.05 3.00 18.98
N LEU A 48 9.02 3.32 18.13
CA LEU A 48 10.45 3.29 18.50
C LEU A 48 10.77 4.32 19.60
N GLU A 49 10.12 5.48 19.58
CA GLU A 49 10.35 6.56 20.53
C GLU A 49 9.64 6.34 21.88
N THR A 50 8.43 5.77 21.87
CA THR A 50 7.55 5.71 23.04
C THR A 50 7.30 4.29 23.55
N GLY A 51 7.61 3.27 22.76
CA GLY A 51 7.25 1.88 23.01
C GLY A 51 5.77 1.54 22.74
N ILE A 52 4.93 2.52 22.38
CA ILE A 52 3.48 2.34 22.22
C ILE A 52 3.12 2.23 20.74
N ASP A 53 2.32 1.21 20.40
CA ASP A 53 1.75 1.07 19.06
C ASP A 53 0.68 2.13 18.79
N LEU A 54 0.94 3.01 17.81
CA LEU A 54 -0.03 3.98 17.32
C LEU A 54 -0.55 3.58 15.95
N GLN A 55 -1.80 3.08 15.90
CA GLN A 55 -2.49 2.87 14.63
C GLN A 55 -3.01 4.20 14.08
N VAL A 56 -2.52 4.60 12.91
CA VAL A 56 -2.83 5.89 12.28
C VAL A 56 -3.88 5.80 11.19
N GLY A 57 -4.16 4.59 10.71
CA GLY A 57 -5.13 4.37 9.65
C GLY A 57 -5.34 2.91 9.30
N LYS A 58 -6.06 2.71 8.20
CA LYS A 58 -6.37 1.42 7.60
C LYS A 58 -6.21 1.52 6.10
N VAL A 59 -5.87 0.40 5.49
CA VAL A 59 -5.73 0.28 4.05
C VAL A 59 -6.28 -1.05 3.56
N ARG A 60 -6.94 -1.02 2.41
CA ARG A 60 -7.41 -2.22 1.71
C ARG A 60 -6.66 -2.34 0.39
N MET A 61 -6.11 -3.52 0.14
CA MET A 61 -5.27 -3.77 -1.03
C MET A 61 -5.65 -5.08 -1.70
N LEU A 62 -5.47 -5.13 -3.02
CA LEU A 62 -5.41 -6.38 -3.77
C LEU A 62 -3.97 -6.88 -3.72
N ILE A 63 -3.82 -8.09 -3.20
CA ILE A 63 -2.55 -8.77 -2.97
C ILE A 63 -2.47 -9.97 -3.89
N LYS A 64 -1.40 -10.08 -4.67
CA LYS A 64 -1.07 -11.28 -5.43
C LYS A 64 -0.32 -12.24 -4.51
N LEU A 65 -0.80 -13.48 -4.46
CA LEU A 65 -0.17 -14.53 -3.67
C LEU A 65 1.11 -15.03 -4.36
N PRO A 66 2.13 -15.42 -3.59
CA PRO A 66 3.32 -16.02 -4.15
C PRO A 66 2.99 -17.33 -4.86
N THR A 67 3.73 -17.64 -5.93
CA THR A 67 3.63 -18.91 -6.66
C THR A 67 4.53 -20.01 -6.09
N GLU A 68 5.50 -19.62 -5.27
CA GLU A 68 6.48 -20.51 -4.64
C GLU A 68 6.28 -20.50 -3.12
N ASP A 69 6.51 -21.65 -2.48
CA ASP A 69 6.43 -21.78 -1.03
C ASP A 69 7.44 -20.86 -0.35
N GLY A 70 6.96 -20.06 0.59
CA GLY A 70 7.78 -19.07 1.30
C GLY A 70 8.04 -17.78 0.51
N GLY A 71 7.47 -17.62 -0.68
CA GLY A 71 7.55 -16.38 -1.45
C GLY A 71 6.83 -15.21 -0.76
N GLU A 72 7.16 -13.99 -1.19
CA GLU A 72 6.54 -12.78 -0.65
C GLU A 72 5.24 -12.43 -1.38
N CYS A 73 4.21 -12.02 -0.62
CA CYS A 73 3.02 -11.40 -1.18
C CYS A 73 3.35 -10.08 -1.90
N GLU A 74 2.66 -9.81 -3.01
CA GLU A 74 2.89 -8.61 -3.81
C GLU A 74 1.67 -7.68 -3.79
N ILE A 75 1.90 -6.38 -3.65
CA ILE A 75 0.85 -5.36 -3.73
C ILE A 75 0.55 -5.10 -5.20
N GLU A 76 -0.68 -5.35 -5.64
CA GLU A 76 -1.11 -5.09 -7.01
C GLU A 76 -1.98 -3.85 -7.12
N SER A 77 -2.86 -3.63 -6.16
CA SER A 77 -3.76 -2.46 -6.19
C SER A 77 -4.05 -1.94 -4.80
N LEU A 78 -4.16 -0.61 -4.71
CA LEU A 78 -4.68 0.10 -3.56
C LEU A 78 -6.17 0.38 -3.79
N ILE A 79 -7.03 -0.22 -2.98
CA ILE A 79 -8.48 -0.10 -3.11
C ILE A 79 -9.00 1.03 -2.22
N GLU A 80 -8.55 1.08 -0.97
CA GLU A 80 -9.00 2.06 -0.01
C GLU A 80 -7.86 2.47 0.91
N LEU A 81 -7.75 3.76 1.19
CA LEU A 81 -6.83 4.32 2.18
C LEU A 81 -7.60 5.28 3.08
N GLU A 82 -7.63 4.98 4.38
CA GLU A 82 -8.24 5.84 5.38
C GLU A 82 -7.25 6.15 6.51
N ILE A 83 -7.02 7.44 6.75
CA ILE A 83 -6.33 7.94 7.94
C ILE A 83 -7.35 8.32 8.99
N ASN A 84 -7.11 7.93 10.24
CA ASN A 84 -7.95 8.25 11.40
C ASN A 84 -8.20 9.76 11.46
N LYS A 85 -9.46 10.16 11.67
CA LYS A 85 -9.92 11.55 11.52
C LYS A 85 -9.06 12.54 12.30
N GLU A 86 -8.72 12.20 13.54
CA GLU A 86 -7.93 13.00 14.48
C GLU A 86 -6.46 13.16 14.05
N LEU A 87 -5.95 12.22 13.25
CA LEU A 87 -4.57 12.20 12.79
C LEU A 87 -4.42 12.73 11.35
N ARG A 88 -5.51 13.16 10.71
CA ARG A 88 -5.46 13.76 9.37
C ARG A 88 -4.64 15.05 9.38
N LYS A 89 -4.10 15.40 8.21
CA LYS A 89 -3.22 16.57 7.99
C LYS A 89 -1.84 16.50 8.66
N ASN A 90 -1.51 15.45 9.42
CA ASN A 90 -0.17 15.21 9.98
C ASN A 90 0.79 14.43 9.05
N GLY A 91 0.53 14.48 7.73
CA GLY A 91 1.39 13.82 6.73
C GLY A 91 1.28 12.29 6.64
N TYR A 92 0.54 11.62 7.53
CA TYR A 92 0.39 10.15 7.52
C TYR A 92 -0.08 9.56 6.19
N GLY A 93 -1.01 10.23 5.49
CA GLY A 93 -1.46 9.76 4.17
C GLY A 93 -0.32 9.72 3.15
N ARG A 94 0.55 10.74 3.13
CA ARG A 94 1.72 10.77 2.24
C ARG A 94 2.74 9.69 2.61
N ARG A 95 3.03 9.54 3.91
CA ARG A 95 3.96 8.51 4.42
C ARG A 95 3.45 7.10 4.10
N ALA A 96 2.15 6.84 4.27
CA ALA A 96 1.54 5.56 3.94
C ALA A 96 1.65 5.24 2.44
N VAL A 97 1.34 6.19 1.56
CA VAL A 97 1.48 5.98 0.11
C VAL A 97 2.94 5.75 -0.29
N ALA A 98 3.88 6.51 0.27
CA ALA A 98 5.31 6.28 0.04
C ALA A 98 5.77 4.90 0.52
N ALA A 99 5.29 4.44 1.68
CA ALA A 99 5.57 3.11 2.21
C ALA A 99 5.01 2.01 1.29
N ILE A 100 3.77 2.15 0.81
CA ILE A 100 3.16 1.23 -0.16
C ILE A 100 3.99 1.20 -1.45
N HIS A 101 4.38 2.36 -1.97
CA HIS A 101 5.21 2.45 -3.17
C HIS A 101 6.57 1.74 -2.99
N ALA A 102 7.19 1.93 -1.83
CA ALA A 102 8.47 1.31 -1.50
C ALA A 102 8.36 -0.19 -1.17
N ALA A 103 7.16 -0.70 -0.91
CA ALA A 103 6.87 -2.11 -0.69
C ALA A 103 6.45 -2.84 -1.99
N ALA A 104 5.81 -2.14 -2.92
CA ALA A 104 5.41 -2.69 -4.19
C ALA A 104 6.64 -3.04 -5.05
N LYS A 105 6.56 -4.16 -5.78
CA LYS A 105 7.57 -4.59 -6.75
C LYS A 105 7.30 -4.09 -8.17
N GLN A 106 6.10 -3.57 -8.39
CA GLN A 106 5.59 -3.12 -9.68
C GLN A 106 4.69 -1.89 -9.47
N ASP A 107 4.19 -1.33 -10.57
CA ASP A 107 3.20 -0.27 -10.54
C ASP A 107 1.97 -0.66 -9.70
N VAL A 108 1.48 0.27 -8.89
CA VAL A 108 0.29 0.04 -8.06
C VAL A 108 -0.88 0.78 -8.65
N LYS A 109 -1.94 0.04 -9.01
CA LYS A 109 -3.20 0.65 -9.43
C LYS A 109 -3.95 1.21 -8.23
N ILE A 110 -4.34 2.48 -8.29
CA ILE A 110 -5.22 3.11 -7.31
C ILE A 110 -6.65 3.04 -7.83
N VAL A 111 -7.52 2.36 -7.09
CA VAL A 111 -8.89 2.06 -7.51
C VAL A 111 -9.87 3.03 -6.82
N ASP A 112 -10.99 3.34 -7.47
CA ASP A 112 -12.12 4.10 -6.93
C ASP A 112 -11.76 5.42 -6.22
N ILE A 113 -10.90 6.20 -6.86
CA ILE A 113 -10.54 7.53 -6.39
C ILE A 113 -11.80 8.41 -6.33
N LYS A 114 -12.14 8.88 -5.13
CA LYS A 114 -13.18 9.91 -4.98
C LYS A 114 -12.75 11.19 -5.70
N LYS A 115 -13.63 11.79 -6.51
CA LYS A 115 -13.34 13.04 -7.26
C LYS A 115 -12.76 14.16 -6.37
N SER A 116 -13.28 14.31 -5.15
CA SER A 116 -12.80 15.30 -4.17
C SER A 116 -11.39 15.01 -3.62
N LYS A 117 -10.83 13.84 -3.89
CA LYS A 117 -9.50 13.39 -3.44
C LYS A 117 -8.47 13.33 -4.56
N VAL A 118 -8.86 13.60 -5.81
CA VAL A 118 -7.93 13.66 -6.95
C VAL A 118 -6.72 14.58 -6.70
N PRO A 119 -6.86 15.79 -6.11
CA PRO A 119 -5.70 16.63 -5.83
C PRO A 119 -4.70 16.00 -4.86
N PHE A 120 -5.18 15.24 -3.88
CA PHE A 120 -4.32 14.51 -2.95
C PHE A 120 -3.53 13.43 -3.69
N TRP A 121 -4.19 12.62 -4.51
CA TRP A 121 -3.55 11.52 -5.24
C TRP A 121 -2.49 12.03 -6.23
N LYS A 122 -2.79 13.09 -6.99
CA LYS A 122 -1.78 13.76 -7.83
C LYS A 122 -0.57 14.23 -7.04
N LYS A 123 -0.81 14.84 -5.86
CA LYS A 123 0.27 15.35 -5.00
C LYS A 123 1.20 14.25 -4.46
N VAL A 124 0.71 13.02 -4.32
CA VAL A 124 1.52 11.88 -3.87
C VAL A 124 2.08 11.04 -5.02
N GLY A 125 2.02 11.54 -6.26
CA GLY A 125 2.65 10.91 -7.42
C GLY A 125 1.76 9.92 -8.18
N VAL A 126 0.44 9.97 -7.99
CA VAL A 126 -0.48 9.17 -8.83
C VAL A 126 -0.69 9.85 -10.17
N GLU A 127 -0.40 9.12 -11.23
CA GLU A 127 -0.46 9.52 -12.63
C GLU A 127 -1.63 8.87 -13.36
N ASP A 128 -1.81 9.21 -14.65
CA ASP A 128 -2.79 8.62 -15.56
C ASP A 128 -4.19 8.51 -14.97
N ILE A 129 -4.66 9.61 -14.35
CA ILE A 129 -5.96 9.61 -13.69
C ILE A 129 -7.06 9.58 -14.74
N GLN A 130 -7.64 8.40 -14.95
CA GLN A 130 -8.70 8.12 -15.91
C GLN A 130 -10.05 8.03 -15.21
N THR A 131 -11.11 8.48 -15.90
CA THR A 131 -12.49 8.34 -15.43
C THR A 131 -13.21 7.35 -16.34
N GLU A 132 -13.51 6.17 -15.81
CA GLU A 132 -14.28 5.14 -16.51
C GLU A 132 -15.68 5.05 -15.92
N ARG A 133 -16.69 5.46 -16.70
CA ARG A 133 -18.11 5.55 -16.30
C ARG A 133 -18.32 6.45 -15.07
N SER A 134 -18.14 5.89 -13.86
CA SER A 134 -18.30 6.52 -12.55
C SER A 134 -17.09 6.33 -11.63
N HIS A 135 -16.08 5.59 -12.07
CA HIS A 135 -14.91 5.23 -11.28
C HIS A 135 -13.70 6.01 -11.79
N ILE A 136 -12.93 6.57 -10.86
CA ILE A 136 -11.67 7.24 -11.18
C ILE A 136 -10.55 6.32 -10.74
N HIS A 137 -9.61 6.04 -11.62
CA HIS A 137 -8.44 5.22 -11.33
C HIS A 137 -7.18 6.00 -11.67
N GLY A 138 -6.05 5.61 -11.09
CA GLY A 138 -4.74 6.15 -11.44
C GLY A 138 -3.64 5.15 -11.09
N TRP A 139 -2.41 5.50 -11.40
CA TRP A 139 -1.26 4.61 -11.23
C TRP A 139 -0.15 5.27 -10.42
N LEU A 140 0.38 4.54 -9.46
CA LEU A 140 1.64 4.88 -8.79
C LEU A 140 2.75 4.10 -9.48
N ARG A 141 3.51 4.78 -10.33
CA ARG A 141 4.51 4.17 -11.21
C ARG A 141 5.80 3.88 -10.47
N LYS A 142 6.32 2.65 -10.61
CA LYS A 142 7.68 2.32 -10.24
C LYS A 142 8.63 2.91 -11.27
N GLU A 143 9.73 3.48 -10.79
CA GLU A 143 10.83 3.85 -11.67
C GLU A 143 11.31 2.57 -12.39
N PRO A 144 11.48 2.62 -13.72
CA PRO A 144 12.02 1.48 -14.44
C PRO A 144 13.42 1.17 -13.88
N GLU A 145 13.69 -0.10 -13.61
CA GLU A 145 15.04 -0.54 -13.26
C GLU A 145 15.94 -0.26 -14.47
N LEU A 146 16.71 0.82 -14.40
CA LEU A 146 17.74 1.12 -15.39
C LEU A 146 18.86 0.10 -15.17
N THR A 147 18.76 -1.06 -15.82
CA THR A 147 19.89 -1.98 -15.94
C THR A 147 21.03 -1.22 -16.60
N PRO A 148 22.19 -1.02 -15.93
CA PRO A 148 23.32 -0.38 -16.59
C PRO A 148 23.70 -1.23 -17.80
N ALA A 149 23.85 -0.58 -18.96
CA ALA A 149 24.26 -1.26 -20.17
C ALA A 149 25.56 -2.04 -19.90
N PRO A 150 25.69 -3.29 -20.34
CA PRO A 150 26.94 -4.02 -20.18
C PRO A 150 28.07 -3.22 -20.83
N ALA A 151 29.13 -2.97 -20.06
CA ALA A 151 30.33 -2.33 -20.57
C ALA A 151 30.86 -3.19 -21.73
N ILE A 152 31.01 -2.56 -22.90
CA ILE A 152 31.57 -3.16 -24.12
C ILE A 152 33.08 -3.33 -23.92
#